data_AF-A0A2A5KPC6-F1
#
_entry.id   AF-A0A2A5KPC6-F1
#
_cell.length_a   1.000
_cell.length_b   1.000
_cell.length_c   1.000
_cell.angle_alpha   90.00
_cell.angle_beta   90.00
_cell.angle_gamma   90.00
#
_symmetry.space_group_name_H-M   'P 1'
#
loop_
_entity.id
_entity.type
_entity.pdbx_description
1 polymer ?
#
loop_
_entity_poly.entity_id
_entity_poly.type
_entity_poly.pdbx_seq_one_letter_code
_entity_poly.pdbx_strand_id
1 'polypeptide(L)'
;MGIIVWCVLFAIVIFFAFVATRMAAQNKDDSLHDTGLAIIEFGRAFPNEAIRQLQATENGQAIFVRLHDNKAGLMRNMARHFSCHLIESGRVRVVSSETGRGLAIDFLDAPHHNGKFEFASPKEASEVALWLLGNYIAEPDKDLPPGTIASANKQ
;
A
#
# COMPACT_ATOMS: atom_id res chain seq x y z
N MET A 1 7.95 -53.31 -2.71
CA MET A 1 6.79 -52.47 -3.08
C MET A 1 6.61 -51.23 -2.20
N GLY A 2 6.75 -51.30 -0.87
CA GLY A 2 6.57 -50.11 0.00
C GLY A 2 7.58 -48.97 -0.20
N ILE A 3 8.87 -49.29 -0.42
CA ILE A 3 9.92 -48.28 -0.63
C ILE A 3 9.68 -47.45 -1.90
N ILE A 4 9.27 -48.10 -3.00
CA ILE A 4 9.01 -47.41 -4.28
C ILE A 4 7.84 -46.42 -4.12
N VAL A 5 6.77 -46.83 -3.42
CA VAL A 5 5.62 -45.96 -3.13
C VAL A 5 6.04 -44.77 -2.28
N TRP A 6 6.89 -44.97 -1.27
CA TRP A 6 7.41 -43.90 -0.42
C TRP A 6 8.30 -42.92 -1.19
N CYS A 7 9.17 -43.42 -2.08
CA CYS A 7 10.01 -42.58 -2.93
C CYS A 7 9.18 -41.71 -3.88
N VAL A 8 8.12 -42.27 -4.47
CA VAL A 8 7.22 -41.52 -5.36
C VAL A 8 6.46 -40.44 -4.59
N LEU A 9 5.94 -40.77 -3.40
CA LEU A 9 5.29 -39.78 -2.53
C LEU A 9 6.23 -38.64 -2.15
N PHE A 10 7.47 -38.96 -1.77
CA PHE A 10 8.46 -37.97 -1.40
C PHE A 10 8.85 -37.07 -2.58
N ALA A 11 8.98 -37.63 -3.77
CA ALA A 11 9.25 -36.88 -4.99
C ALA A 11 8.11 -35.89 -5.32
N ILE A 12 6.85 -36.30 -5.14
CA ILE A 12 5.69 -35.43 -5.35
C ILE A 12 5.69 -34.27 -4.34
N VAL A 13 5.96 -34.55 -3.06
CA VAL A 13 6.02 -33.52 -2.02
C VAL A 13 7.13 -32.50 -2.31
N ILE A 14 8.34 -32.97 -2.69
CA ILE A 14 9.44 -32.09 -3.07
C ILE A 14 9.05 -31.25 -4.29
N PHE A 15 8.41 -31.84 -5.29
CA PHE A 15 7.97 -31.11 -6.48
C PHE A 15 6.98 -30.00 -6.14
N PHE A 16 5.97 -30.27 -5.30
CA PHE A 16 5.04 -29.24 -4.84
C PHE A 16 5.73 -28.14 -4.02
N ALA A 17 6.64 -28.51 -3.12
CA ALA A 17 7.41 -27.55 -2.35
C ALA A 17 8.29 -26.65 -3.25
N PHE A 18 8.90 -27.25 -4.27
CA PHE A 18 9.69 -26.52 -5.26
C PHE A 18 8.84 -25.56 -6.09
N VAL A 19 7.69 -26.00 -6.59
CA VAL A 19 6.77 -25.14 -7.36
C VAL A 19 6.22 -24.01 -6.50
N ALA A 20 5.80 -24.29 -5.26
CA ALA A 20 5.32 -23.27 -4.33
C ALA A 20 6.40 -22.23 -4.02
N THR A 21 7.64 -22.67 -3.81
CA THR A 21 8.78 -21.77 -3.54
C THR A 21 9.16 -20.97 -4.78
N ARG A 22 9.14 -21.59 -5.97
CA ARG A 22 9.43 -20.92 -7.24
C ARG A 22 8.39 -19.85 -7.55
N MET A 23 7.11 -20.12 -7.31
CA MET A 23 6.01 -19.17 -7.54
C MET A 23 6.05 -18.01 -6.53
N ALA A 24 6.34 -18.29 -5.26
CA ALA A 24 6.56 -17.25 -4.25
C ALA A 24 7.76 -16.35 -4.57
N ALA A 25 8.84 -16.92 -5.12
CA ALA A 25 10.02 -16.15 -5.53
C ALA A 25 9.73 -15.25 -6.74
N GLN A 26 9.02 -15.75 -7.77
CA GLN A 26 8.69 -14.96 -8.96
C GLN A 26 7.83 -13.73 -8.65
N ASN A 27 6.81 -13.86 -7.78
CA ASN A 27 5.97 -12.73 -7.40
C ASN A 27 6.75 -11.63 -6.65
N LYS A 28 7.81 -12.02 -5.92
CA LYS A 28 8.66 -11.07 -5.19
C LYS A 28 9.59 -10.29 -6.10
N ASP A 29 10.19 -10.95 -7.10
CA ASP A 29 11.10 -10.27 -8.03
C ASP A 29 10.36 -9.28 -8.94
N ASP A 30 9.17 -9.63 -9.42
CA ASP A 30 8.33 -8.75 -10.25
C ASP A 30 7.85 -7.51 -9.47
N SER A 31 7.35 -7.73 -8.24
CA SER A 31 6.92 -6.62 -7.37
C SER A 31 8.07 -5.70 -6.96
N LEU A 32 9.27 -6.23 -6.72
CA LEU A 32 10.45 -5.42 -6.43
C LEU A 32 10.90 -4.61 -7.65
N HIS A 33 10.84 -5.19 -8.84
CA HIS A 33 11.19 -4.50 -10.07
C HIS A 33 10.21 -3.35 -10.36
N ASP A 34 8.91 -3.60 -10.20
CA ASP A 34 7.87 -2.58 -10.34
C ASP A 34 7.97 -1.49 -9.27
N THR A 35 8.35 -1.86 -8.04
CA THR A 35 8.60 -0.88 -6.96
C THR A 35 9.87 -0.05 -7.23
N GLY A 36 10.89 -0.60 -7.87
CA GLY A 36 12.07 0.17 -8.28
C GLY A 36 11.73 1.23 -9.34
N LEU A 37 10.93 0.83 -10.35
CA LEU A 37 10.46 1.73 -11.40
C LEU A 37 9.51 2.81 -10.86
N ALA A 38 8.65 2.43 -9.91
CA ALA A 38 7.76 3.32 -9.17
C ALA A 38 8.49 4.50 -8.53
N ILE A 39 9.60 4.23 -7.83
CA ILE A 39 10.38 5.24 -7.12
C ILE A 39 10.92 6.28 -8.10
N ILE A 40 11.44 5.82 -9.24
CA ILE A 40 12.02 6.70 -10.26
C ILE A 40 10.93 7.56 -10.90
N GLU A 41 9.77 6.97 -11.22
CA GLU A 41 8.66 7.69 -11.83
C GLU A 41 8.05 8.71 -10.87
N PHE A 42 7.87 8.34 -9.60
CA PHE A 42 7.36 9.24 -8.57
C PHE A 42 8.34 10.39 -8.30
N GLY A 43 9.64 10.11 -8.16
CA GLY A 43 10.67 11.13 -7.99
C GLY A 43 10.79 12.06 -9.20
N ARG A 44 10.49 11.58 -10.41
CA ARG A 44 10.40 12.43 -11.60
C ARG A 44 9.16 13.34 -11.57
N ALA A 45 8.01 12.81 -11.14
CA ALA A 45 6.76 13.56 -11.06
C ALA A 45 6.79 14.62 -9.93
N PHE A 46 7.45 14.32 -8.82
CA PHE A 46 7.55 15.18 -7.64
C PHE A 46 9.02 15.34 -7.18
N PRO A 47 9.86 16.09 -7.91
CA PRO A 47 11.31 16.16 -7.66
C PRO A 47 11.67 16.84 -6.33
N ASN A 48 10.77 17.64 -5.77
CA ASN A 48 10.99 18.35 -4.51
C ASN A 48 10.57 17.55 -3.28
N GLU A 49 9.91 16.40 -3.46
CA GLU A 49 9.38 15.58 -2.36
C GLU A 49 10.25 14.35 -2.15
N ALA A 50 10.89 14.24 -0.98
CA ALA A 50 11.78 13.12 -0.68
C ALA A 50 10.98 11.88 -0.22
N ILE A 51 11.19 10.75 -0.89
CA ILE A 51 10.57 9.46 -0.54
C ILE A 51 11.29 8.86 0.67
N ARG A 52 10.55 8.61 1.76
CA ARG A 52 11.08 7.99 2.98
C ARG A 52 10.79 6.50 3.06
N GLN A 53 9.59 6.09 2.67
CA GLN A 53 9.15 4.70 2.79
C GLN A 53 8.12 4.37 1.71
N LEU A 54 8.08 3.12 1.26
CA LEU A 54 7.14 2.63 0.26
C LEU A 54 6.50 1.34 0.75
N GLN A 55 5.21 1.17 0.49
CA GLN A 55 4.48 -0.05 0.78
C GLN A 55 3.61 -0.44 -0.42
N ALA A 56 3.92 -1.59 -1.03
CA ALA A 56 3.13 -2.14 -2.13
C ALA A 56 1.97 -3.00 -1.58
N THR A 57 0.86 -3.03 -2.31
CA THR A 57 -0.24 -3.98 -2.08
C THR A 57 0.15 -5.38 -2.55
N GLU A 58 -0.51 -6.41 -2.01
CA GLU A 58 -0.25 -7.81 -2.34
C GLU A 58 -0.43 -8.10 -3.84
N ASN A 59 -1.34 -7.38 -4.49
CA ASN A 59 -1.60 -7.49 -5.92
C ASN A 59 -0.67 -6.63 -6.80
N GLY A 60 0.25 -5.85 -6.22
CA GLY A 60 1.17 -4.96 -6.95
C GLY A 60 0.51 -3.81 -7.71
N GLN A 61 -0.81 -3.61 -7.57
CA GLN A 61 -1.54 -2.59 -8.32
C GLN A 61 -1.42 -1.19 -7.72
N ALA A 62 -1.11 -1.10 -6.42
CA ALA A 62 -0.98 0.16 -5.72
C ALA A 62 0.25 0.14 -4.80
N ILE A 63 0.94 1.28 -4.77
CA ILE A 63 2.12 1.51 -3.96
C ILE A 63 1.85 2.81 -3.19
N PHE A 64 1.80 2.69 -1.87
CA PHE A 64 1.71 3.83 -0.98
C PHE A 64 3.10 4.35 -0.69
N VAL A 65 3.26 5.65 -0.81
CA VAL A 65 4.53 6.35 -0.65
C VAL A 65 4.42 7.25 0.57
N ARG A 66 5.33 7.12 1.53
CA ARG A 66 5.51 8.11 2.59
C ARG A 66 6.57 9.10 2.16
N LEU A 67 6.21 10.37 2.19
CA LEU A 67 7.08 11.47 1.80
C LEU A 67 7.65 12.18 3.03
N HIS A 68 8.46 13.19 2.73
CA HIS A 68 8.92 14.16 3.70
C HIS A 68 7.72 14.95 4.29
N ASP A 69 7.86 15.48 5.52
CA ASP A 69 6.82 16.28 6.19
C ASP A 69 5.48 15.58 6.52
N ASN A 70 5.52 14.25 6.69
CA ASN A 70 4.34 13.40 6.99
C ASN A 70 3.28 13.38 5.88
N LYS A 71 3.61 13.84 4.67
CA LYS A 71 2.75 13.67 3.51
C LYS A 71 2.75 12.20 3.06
N ALA A 72 1.61 11.76 2.55
CA ALA A 72 1.47 10.48 1.89
C ALA A 72 1.17 10.68 0.40
N GLY A 73 1.61 9.73 -0.42
CA GLY A 73 1.30 9.63 -1.84
C GLY A 73 0.75 8.24 -2.15
N LEU A 74 -0.07 8.17 -3.19
CA LEU A 74 -0.51 6.93 -3.80
C LEU A 74 0.07 6.87 -5.21
N MET A 75 0.64 5.73 -5.55
CA MET A 75 1.05 5.44 -6.90
C MET A 75 0.33 4.18 -7.36
N ARG A 76 -0.40 4.27 -8.48
CA ARG A 76 -1.19 3.15 -9.00
C ARG A 76 -0.63 2.67 -10.32
N ASN A 77 -0.41 1.37 -10.43
CA ASN A 77 -0.03 0.74 -11.69
C ASN A 77 -1.28 0.64 -12.60
N MET A 78 -1.24 1.31 -13.74
CA MET A 78 -2.29 1.28 -14.77
C MET A 78 -1.83 0.49 -16.00
N ALA A 79 -1.24 -0.70 -15.79
CA ALA A 79 -0.76 -1.67 -16.77
C ALA A 79 0.39 -1.20 -17.70
N ARG A 80 0.35 0.04 -18.20
CA ARG A 80 1.38 0.63 -19.07
C ARG A 80 2.05 1.87 -18.49
N HIS A 81 1.42 2.52 -17.50
CA HIS A 81 1.92 3.74 -16.88
C HIS A 81 1.57 3.75 -15.39
N PHE A 82 2.35 4.47 -14.60
CA PHE A 82 2.04 4.73 -13.19
C PHE A 82 1.33 6.07 -13.05
N SER A 83 0.18 6.06 -12.38
CA SER A 83 -0.47 7.31 -11.95
C SER A 83 0.04 7.67 -10.56
N CYS A 84 0.70 8.81 -10.44
CA CYS A 84 1.21 9.34 -9.17
C CYS A 84 0.23 10.39 -8.65
N HIS A 85 -0.23 10.22 -7.42
CA HIS A 85 -1.15 11.14 -6.77
C HIS A 85 -0.64 11.48 -5.37
N LEU A 86 -0.53 12.77 -5.07
CA LEU A 86 -0.22 13.25 -3.73
C LEU A 86 -1.51 13.31 -2.92
N ILE A 87 -1.50 12.75 -1.72
CA ILE A 87 -2.67 12.73 -0.86
C ILE A 87 -2.74 14.04 -0.08
N GLU A 88 -3.74 14.86 -0.37
CA GLU A 88 -3.99 16.10 0.38
C GLU A 88 -4.51 15.80 1.79
N SER A 89 -4.11 16.64 2.74
CA SER A 89 -4.53 16.47 4.13
C SER A 89 -6.03 16.72 4.30
N GLY A 90 -6.70 15.88 5.10
CA GLY A 90 -8.14 16.00 5.39
C GLY A 90 -9.08 15.56 4.27
N ARG A 91 -8.57 15.08 3.12
CA ARG A 91 -9.39 14.65 1.97
C ARG A 91 -9.47 13.14 1.76
N VAL A 92 -9.02 12.36 2.75
CA VAL A 92 -9.03 10.90 2.68
C VAL A 92 -9.74 10.29 3.87
N ARG A 93 -10.61 9.32 3.57
CA ARG A 93 -11.24 8.45 4.55
C ARG A 93 -10.65 7.05 4.43
N VAL A 94 -10.23 6.49 5.55
CA VAL A 94 -9.63 5.15 5.62
C VAL A 94 -10.45 4.30 6.57
N VAL A 95 -10.80 3.10 6.13
CA VAL A 95 -11.50 2.09 6.93
C VAL A 95 -10.75 0.77 6.80
N SER A 96 -10.53 0.08 7.90
CA SER A 96 -9.93 -1.26 7.86
C SER A 96 -10.86 -2.27 7.17
N SER A 97 -10.30 -3.11 6.30
CA SER A 97 -10.99 -4.26 5.72
C SER A 97 -11.32 -5.30 6.79
N GLU A 98 -12.33 -6.14 6.55
CA GLU A 98 -12.77 -7.19 7.47
C GLU A 98 -11.66 -8.22 7.77
N THR A 99 -10.70 -8.35 6.87
CA THR A 99 -9.53 -9.24 7.00
C THR A 99 -8.47 -8.73 7.98
N GLY A 100 -8.52 -7.44 8.34
CA GLY A 100 -7.45 -6.74 9.08
C GLY A 100 -6.14 -6.57 8.29
N ARG A 101 -6.07 -7.09 7.06
CA ARG A 101 -4.92 -7.00 6.14
C ARG A 101 -5.13 -6.00 5.02
N GLY A 102 -6.34 -5.45 4.90
CA GLY A 102 -6.68 -4.48 3.88
C GLY A 102 -7.14 -3.16 4.45
N LEU A 103 -7.10 -2.14 3.59
CA LEU A 103 -7.65 -0.83 3.83
C LEU A 103 -8.61 -0.48 2.68
N ALA A 104 -9.84 -0.10 3.03
CA ALA A 104 -10.74 0.60 2.13
C ALA A 104 -10.43 2.10 2.25
N ILE A 105 -10.02 2.71 1.14
CA ILE A 105 -9.63 4.12 1.11
C ILE A 105 -10.51 4.85 0.11
N ASP A 106 -11.13 5.91 0.59
CA ASP A 106 -11.94 6.84 -0.19
C ASP A 106 -11.26 8.22 -0.23
N PHE A 107 -10.85 8.62 -1.43
CA PHE A 107 -10.32 9.94 -1.75
C PHE A 107 -11.50 10.84 -2.16
N LEU A 108 -11.68 11.94 -1.44
CA LEU A 108 -12.76 12.91 -1.68
C LEU A 108 -12.47 13.83 -2.87
N ASP A 109 -11.20 14.09 -3.13
CA ASP A 109 -10.65 14.89 -4.22
C ASP A 109 -10.39 14.08 -5.50
N ALA A 110 -10.05 12.79 -5.35
CA ALA A 110 -9.77 11.92 -6.48
C ALA A 110 -10.52 10.56 -6.43
N PRO A 111 -11.85 10.54 -6.64
CA PRO A 111 -12.68 9.33 -6.52
C PRO A 111 -12.23 8.15 -7.40
N HIS A 112 -11.52 8.43 -8.50
CA HIS A 112 -10.98 7.41 -9.41
C HIS A 112 -9.92 6.50 -8.76
N HIS A 113 -9.33 6.93 -7.65
CA HIS A 113 -8.36 6.17 -6.88
C HIS A 113 -8.98 5.38 -5.73
N ASN A 114 -10.29 5.50 -5.49
CA ASN A 114 -10.96 4.81 -4.40
C ASN A 114 -10.94 3.30 -4.63
N GLY A 115 -10.83 2.56 -3.53
CA GLY A 115 -10.82 1.12 -3.61
C GLY A 115 -10.46 0.44 -2.31
N LYS A 116 -10.43 -0.89 -2.39
CA LYS A 116 -9.94 -1.77 -1.34
C LYS A 116 -8.53 -2.22 -1.71
N PHE A 117 -7.60 -1.99 -0.80
CA PHE A 117 -6.19 -2.29 -0.96
C PHE A 117 -5.81 -3.35 0.06
N GLU A 118 -5.47 -4.55 -0.40
CA GLU A 118 -5.02 -5.65 0.47
C GLU A 118 -3.49 -5.72 0.47
N PHE A 119 -2.92 -5.94 1.66
CA PHE A 119 -1.47 -6.01 1.88
C PHE A 119 -1.04 -7.43 2.25
N ALA A 120 0.25 -7.72 2.10
CA ALA A 120 0.78 -9.05 2.38
C ALA A 120 0.67 -9.41 3.87
N SER A 121 0.67 -8.41 4.76
CA SER A 121 0.45 -8.62 6.19
C SER A 121 -0.34 -7.50 6.88
N PRO A 122 -0.97 -7.76 8.05
CA PRO A 122 -1.65 -6.73 8.84
C PRO A 122 -0.73 -5.60 9.29
N LYS A 123 0.56 -5.91 9.48
CA LYS A 123 1.58 -4.93 9.88
C LYS A 123 1.74 -3.86 8.80
N GLU A 124 1.84 -4.27 7.54
CA GLU A 124 1.98 -3.36 6.40
C GLU A 124 0.74 -2.48 6.23
N ALA A 125 -0.45 -3.07 6.36
CA ALA A 125 -1.71 -2.33 6.35
C ALA A 125 -1.75 -1.27 7.46
N SER A 126 -1.29 -1.63 8.66
CA SER A 126 -1.23 -0.70 9.80
C SER A 126 -0.25 0.44 9.57
N GLU A 127 0.90 0.19 8.94
CA GLU A 127 1.87 1.24 8.60
C GLU A 127 1.26 2.26 7.62
N VAL A 128 0.62 1.79 6.55
CA VAL A 128 -0.06 2.69 5.59
C VAL A 128 -1.20 3.46 6.26
N ALA A 129 -2.00 2.81 7.10
CA ALA A 129 -3.06 3.47 7.85
C ALA A 129 -2.51 4.60 8.74
N LEU A 130 -1.36 4.40 9.38
CA LEU A 130 -0.71 5.43 10.19
C LEU A 130 -0.20 6.61 9.36
N TRP A 131 0.30 6.38 8.15
CA TRP A 131 0.71 7.47 7.26
C TRP A 131 -0.48 8.31 6.83
N LEU A 132 -1.59 7.66 6.50
CA LEU A 132 -2.84 8.32 6.12
C LEU A 132 -3.49 9.05 7.30
N LEU A 133 -3.37 8.53 8.53
CA LEU A 133 -3.80 9.21 9.74
C LEU A 133 -3.00 10.49 10.00
N GLY A 134 -1.68 10.48 9.72
CA GLY A 134 -0.85 11.69 9.78
C GLY A 134 -1.32 12.79 8.83
N ASN A 135 -1.94 12.40 7.72
CA ASN A 135 -2.61 13.27 6.74
C ASN A 135 -4.05 13.63 7.12
N TYR A 136 -4.64 13.07 8.19
CA TYR A 136 -6.04 13.34 8.54
C TYR A 136 -6.26 14.74 9.12
N ILE A 137 -5.24 15.32 9.78
CA ILE A 137 -5.32 16.66 10.35
C ILE A 137 -4.95 17.68 9.25
N ALA A 138 -5.94 18.46 8.81
CA ALA A 138 -5.71 19.57 7.89
C ALA A 138 -4.73 20.58 8.52
N GLU A 139 -3.81 21.12 7.73
CA GLU A 139 -2.86 22.16 8.18
C GLU A 139 -3.52 23.31 8.99
N PRO A 140 -4.68 23.89 8.59
CA PRO A 140 -5.34 24.92 9.39
C PRO A 140 -5.85 24.44 10.77
N ASP A 141 -6.05 23.14 10.95
CA ASP A 141 -6.51 22.54 12.22
C ASP A 141 -5.33 22.21 13.16
N LYS A 142 -4.08 22.18 12.65
CA LYS A 142 -2.86 21.97 13.45
C LYS A 142 -2.48 23.21 14.26
N ASP A 143 -2.80 24.40 13.75
CA ASP A 143 -2.49 25.69 14.38
C ASP A 143 -3.58 26.16 15.36
N LEU A 144 -4.69 25.42 15.49
CA LEU A 144 -5.73 25.76 16.44
C LEU A 144 -5.27 25.43 17.87
N PRO A 145 -5.38 26.38 18.82
CA PRO A 145 -5.15 26.07 20.23
C PRO A 145 -6.12 24.95 20.68
N PRO A 146 -5.71 24.07 21.61
CA PRO A 146 -6.42 22.84 21.97
C PRO A 146 -7.84 23.01 22.59
N GLY A 147 -8.43 24.21 22.52
CA GLY A 147 -9.77 24.53 22.99
C GLY A 147 -10.77 24.95 21.89
N THR A 148 -10.40 24.92 20.60
CA THR A 148 -11.30 25.33 19.51
C THR A 148 -11.43 24.23 18.46
N ILE A 149 -11.86 23.04 18.86
CA ILE A 149 -12.42 22.07 17.92
C ILE A 149 -13.74 22.69 17.45
N ALA A 150 -13.72 23.24 16.23
CA ALA A 150 -14.84 23.96 15.65
C ALA A 150 -16.10 23.08 15.66
N SER A 151 -17.22 23.69 16.07
CA SER A 151 -18.58 23.17 16.19
C SER A 151 -19.21 22.65 14.88
N ALA A 152 -18.43 22.16 13.92
CA ALA A 152 -18.91 21.72 12.60
C ALA A 152 -19.71 20.39 12.64
N ASN A 153 -19.81 19.72 13.79
CA ASN A 153 -20.63 18.52 13.95
C ASN A 153 -21.93 18.77 14.74
N LYS A 154 -22.56 19.92 14.52
CA LYS A 154 -23.94 20.20 14.96
C LYS A 154 -24.82 20.50 13.75
N GLN A 155 -25.17 19.48 12.97
CA GLN A 155 -26.45 19.41 12.25
C GLN A 155 -26.88 17.95 12.13
#